data_AF-A0A1X3A1S8-F1
#
_entry.id   AF-A0A1X3A1S8-F1
#
_cell.length_a   1.000
_cell.length_b   1.000
_cell.length_c   1.000
_cell.angle_alpha   90.00
_cell.angle_beta   90.00
_cell.angle_gamma   90.00
#
_symmetry.space_group_name_H-M   'P 1'
#
loop_
_entity.id
_entity.type
_entity.pdbx_description
1 polymer ?
#
loop_
_entity_poly.entity_id
_entity_poly.type
_entity_poly.pdbx_seq_one_letter_code
_entity_poly.pdbx_strand_id
1 'polypeptide(L)'
;MTQINFDFGHPSADGVADLGGELVHVVPTGRFKVGKRIVVRDSFDVRLSETGTATVDVPPTDGTFAYEVTVGESGDAWRFVRCVQVPNSQTPVKFADLVDVDSATLTPTIIGSPLTELTDEDIDWISQFVVAGTNINQKGAK
;
A
#
# COMPACT_ATOMS: atom_id res chain seq x y z
N MET A 1 10.31 3.55 -13.14
CA MET A 1 10.01 4.14 -11.83
C MET A 1 8.50 4.26 -11.73
N THR A 2 7.97 4.15 -10.53
CA THR A 2 6.56 4.41 -10.23
C THR A 2 6.47 5.78 -9.57
N GLN A 3 5.53 6.59 -10.03
CA GLN A 3 5.24 7.89 -9.43
C GLN A 3 4.23 7.73 -8.28
N ILE A 4 4.55 8.27 -7.11
CA ILE A 4 3.68 8.29 -5.93
C ILE A 4 3.29 9.72 -5.62
N ASN A 5 1.99 9.93 -5.40
CA ASN A 5 1.44 11.21 -4.97
C ASN A 5 1.10 11.16 -3.47
N PHE A 6 1.82 11.96 -2.70
CA PHE A 6 1.54 12.26 -1.31
C PHE A 6 0.52 13.38 -1.21
N ASP A 7 -0.41 13.23 -0.28
CA ASP A 7 -1.45 14.18 0.07
C ASP A 7 -1.72 13.99 1.56
N PHE A 8 -1.20 14.90 2.37
CA PHE A 8 -1.21 14.79 3.83
C PHE A 8 -1.87 16.02 4.44
N GLY A 9 -2.76 15.74 5.39
CA GLY A 9 -3.36 16.75 6.25
C GLY A 9 -3.49 16.22 7.67
N HIS A 10 -3.88 17.11 8.57
CA HIS A 10 -4.10 16.78 9.97
C HIS A 10 -5.46 17.34 10.45
N PRO A 11 -6.07 16.74 11.48
CA PRO A 11 -7.28 17.31 12.07
C PRO A 11 -7.06 18.74 12.57
N SER A 12 -8.07 19.58 12.34
CA SER A 12 -8.16 20.96 12.83
C SER A 12 -9.60 21.26 13.26
N ALA A 13 -9.82 22.42 13.89
CA ALA A 13 -11.17 22.85 14.28
C ALA A 13 -12.11 23.06 13.09
N ASP A 14 -11.56 23.34 11.90
CA ASP A 14 -12.31 23.68 10.69
C ASP A 14 -12.36 22.52 9.67
N GLY A 15 -11.90 21.32 10.04
CA GLY A 15 -11.83 20.14 9.18
C GLY A 15 -10.42 19.59 9.07
N VAL A 16 -9.97 19.30 7.84
CA VAL A 16 -8.60 18.83 7.57
C VAL A 16 -7.75 20.03 7.15
N ALA A 17 -6.71 20.32 7.93
CA ALA A 17 -5.71 21.33 7.59
C ALA A 17 -4.55 20.67 6.84
N ASP A 18 -3.95 21.41 5.91
CA ASP A 18 -2.81 20.94 5.11
C ASP A 18 -1.56 20.76 5.98
N LEU A 19 -0.80 19.68 5.77
CA LEU A 19 0.55 19.54 6.34
C LEU A 19 1.58 20.26 5.44
N GLY A 20 1.32 21.54 5.19
CA GLY A 20 2.10 22.32 4.23
C GLY A 20 3.56 22.51 4.65
N GLY A 21 4.50 22.27 3.74
CA GLY A 21 5.93 22.49 4.00
C GLY A 21 6.62 21.42 4.84
N GLU A 22 5.92 20.40 5.33
CA GLU A 22 6.50 19.30 6.11
C GLU A 22 7.44 18.41 5.27
N LEU A 23 8.36 17.72 5.94
CA LEU A 23 9.23 16.73 5.30
C LEU A 23 8.60 15.32 5.37
N VAL A 24 8.61 14.65 4.22
CA VAL A 24 8.31 13.23 4.10
C VAL A 24 9.62 12.48 3.92
N HIS A 25 9.94 11.62 4.89
CA HIS A 25 11.13 10.77 4.87
C HIS A 25 10.78 9.40 4.30
N VAL A 26 11.48 8.96 3.26
CA VAL A 26 11.23 7.70 2.57
C VAL A 26 12.45 6.79 2.66
N VAL A 27 12.27 5.60 3.23
CA VAL A 27 13.35 4.64 3.49
C VAL A 27 12.95 3.25 2.99
N PRO A 28 13.73 2.57 2.14
CA PRO A 28 13.48 1.17 1.86
C PRO A 28 13.78 0.32 3.10
N THR A 29 12.95 -0.70 3.39
CA THR A 29 13.15 -1.57 4.57
C THR A 29 14.40 -2.44 4.46
N GLY A 30 14.95 -2.60 3.26
CA GLY A 30 16.20 -3.33 3.02
C GLY A 30 16.89 -2.88 1.75
N ARG A 31 18.09 -3.42 1.52
CA ARG A 31 18.75 -3.29 0.21
C ARG A 31 17.94 -4.05 -0.85
N PHE A 32 17.94 -3.56 -2.08
CA PHE A 32 17.26 -4.21 -3.20
C PHE A 32 18.07 -4.10 -4.49
N LYS A 33 17.55 -4.63 -5.59
CA LYS A 33 18.21 -4.60 -6.90
C LYS A 33 17.39 -3.84 -7.92
N VAL A 34 18.08 -3.07 -8.77
CA VAL A 34 17.52 -2.51 -10.00
C VAL A 34 18.37 -3.00 -11.16
N GLY A 35 17.89 -4.04 -11.87
CA GLY A 35 18.70 -4.78 -12.83
C GLY A 35 19.94 -5.40 -12.17
N LYS A 36 21.15 -4.93 -12.53
CA LYS A 36 22.42 -5.37 -11.92
C LYS A 36 22.89 -4.47 -10.78
N ARG A 37 22.26 -3.31 -10.55
CA ARG A 37 22.64 -2.36 -9.50
C ARG A 37 22.09 -2.81 -8.15
N ILE A 38 22.95 -2.84 -7.13
CA ILE A 38 22.52 -2.98 -5.73
C ILE A 38 22.21 -1.58 -5.19
N VAL A 39 21.01 -1.40 -4.65
CA VAL A 39 20.60 -0.19 -3.95
C VAL A 39 20.66 -0.48 -2.45
N VAL A 40 21.44 0.30 -1.73
CA VAL A 40 21.58 0.17 -0.26
C VAL A 40 20.37 0.78 0.46
N ARG A 41 20.19 0.44 1.74
CA ARG A 41 19.18 1.09 2.59
C ARG A 41 19.66 2.51 2.95
N ASP A 42 19.44 3.42 2.02
CA ASP A 42 19.59 4.87 2.21
C ASP A 42 18.22 5.53 2.02
N SER A 43 18.06 6.72 2.57
CA SER A 43 16.80 7.45 2.57
C SER A 43 16.86 8.70 1.69
N PHE A 44 15.69 9.24 1.38
CA PHE A 44 15.58 10.56 0.79
C PHE A 44 14.38 11.29 1.37
N ASP A 45 14.43 12.61 1.29
CA ASP A 45 13.37 13.49 1.77
C ASP A 45 12.69 14.20 0.60
N VAL A 46 11.38 14.40 0.71
CA VAL A 46 10.63 15.31 -0.13
C VAL A 46 9.85 16.29 0.75
N ARG A 47 9.85 17.57 0.37
CA ARG A 47 9.08 18.60 1.07
C ARG A 47 7.68 18.71 0.46
N LEU A 48 6.67 18.73 1.31
CA LEU A 48 5.29 18.98 0.90
C LEU A 48 5.12 20.43 0.43
N SER A 49 4.25 20.63 -0.55
CA SER A 49 3.80 21.95 -1.00
C SER A 49 3.03 22.65 0.11
N GLU A 50 2.61 23.90 -0.11
CA GLU A 50 1.75 24.64 0.84
C GLU A 50 0.42 23.93 1.10
N THR A 51 -0.06 23.11 0.16
CA THR A 51 -1.32 22.35 0.28
C THR A 51 -1.09 20.91 0.74
N GLY A 52 0.04 20.60 1.39
CA GLY A 52 0.30 19.27 1.93
C GLY A 52 0.56 18.16 0.90
N THR A 53 0.89 18.51 -0.36
CA THR A 53 1.07 17.54 -1.45
C THR A 53 2.52 17.44 -1.92
N ALA A 54 2.93 16.27 -2.38
CA ALA A 54 4.20 16.08 -3.09
C ALA A 54 4.15 14.89 -4.04
N THR A 55 5.04 14.86 -5.02
CA THR A 55 5.17 13.75 -5.96
C THR A 55 6.61 13.25 -5.98
N VAL A 56 6.79 11.93 -5.92
CA VAL A 56 8.12 11.29 -5.97
C VAL A 56 8.13 10.14 -6.96
N ASP A 57 9.29 9.88 -7.56
CA ASP A 57 9.54 8.73 -8.42
C ASP A 57 10.41 7.72 -7.67
N VAL A 58 9.90 6.50 -7.48
CA VAL A 58 10.64 5.43 -6.79
C VAL A 58 10.70 4.14 -7.61
N PRO A 59 11.72 3.29 -7.42
CA PRO A 59 11.68 1.93 -7.91
C PRO A 59 10.47 1.17 -7.33
N PRO A 60 9.72 0.42 -8.15
CA PRO A 60 8.67 -0.45 -7.63
C PRO A 60 9.26 -1.53 -6.74
N THR A 61 8.46 -2.00 -5.78
CA THR A 61 8.84 -3.11 -4.91
C THR A 61 8.66 -4.44 -5.63
N ASP A 62 9.40 -5.46 -5.18
CA ASP A 62 9.44 -6.81 -5.77
C ASP A 62 9.20 -7.92 -4.73
N GLY A 63 8.66 -7.56 -3.56
CA GLY A 63 8.46 -8.46 -2.43
C GLY A 63 9.72 -8.75 -1.61
N THR A 64 10.87 -8.16 -1.95
CA THR A 64 12.10 -8.27 -1.14
C THR A 64 12.32 -7.07 -0.21
N PHE A 65 11.57 -6.00 -0.42
CA PHE A 65 11.58 -4.79 0.40
C PHE A 65 10.22 -4.07 0.31
N ALA A 66 10.03 -3.09 1.19
CA ALA A 66 8.95 -2.12 1.19
C ALA A 66 9.53 -0.71 1.39
N TYR A 67 8.71 0.34 1.26
CA TYR A 67 9.11 1.68 1.69
C TYR A 67 8.44 2.04 3.01
N GLU A 68 9.25 2.36 4.01
CA GLU A 68 8.83 3.05 5.22
C GLU A 68 8.77 4.55 4.92
N VAL A 69 7.57 5.11 5.00
CA VAL A 69 7.28 6.53 4.77
C VAL A 69 6.90 7.15 6.10
N THR A 70 7.64 8.17 6.49
CA THR A 70 7.41 8.94 7.71
C THR A 70 7.06 10.39 7.36
N VAL A 71 6.04 10.94 8.03
CA VAL A 71 5.72 12.38 7.97
C VAL A 71 5.71 12.93 9.40
N GLY A 72 6.24 14.15 9.56
CA GLY A 72 6.36 14.83 10.86
C GLY A 72 7.58 14.38 11.66
N GLU A 73 8.00 15.24 12.57
CA GLU A 73 9.13 15.03 13.47
C GLU A 73 8.72 14.26 14.73
N SER A 74 9.69 13.77 15.51
CA SER A 74 9.41 12.94 16.70
C SER A 74 8.55 13.62 17.78
N GLY A 75 8.49 14.95 17.77
CA GLY A 75 7.67 15.74 18.71
C GLY A 75 6.23 15.97 18.24
N ASP A 76 5.91 15.68 16.99
CA ASP A 76 4.62 16.02 16.39
C ASP A 76 3.55 15.00 16.78
N ALA A 77 2.42 15.49 17.28
CA ALA A 77 1.28 14.64 17.63
C ALA A 77 0.67 13.93 16.41
N TRP A 78 0.87 14.49 15.22
CA TRP A 78 0.45 13.92 13.92
C TRP A 78 1.54 13.11 13.23
N ARG A 79 2.67 12.83 13.91
CA ARG A 79 3.72 11.98 13.35
C ARG A 79 3.12 10.66 12.92
N PHE A 80 3.48 10.25 11.71
CA PHE A 80 2.92 9.09 11.07
C PHE A 80 4.00 8.28 10.37
N VAL A 81 3.93 6.96 10.47
CA VAL A 81 4.84 6.02 9.81
C VAL A 81 4.02 4.91 9.18
N ARG A 82 4.24 4.64 7.89
CA ARG A 82 3.64 3.51 7.17
C ARG A 82 4.69 2.75 6.37
N CYS A 83 4.57 1.43 6.34
CA CYS A 83 5.36 0.57 5.46
C CYS A 83 4.48 0.10 4.30
N VAL A 84 4.86 0.43 3.06
CA VAL A 84 4.01 0.21 1.88
C VAL A 84 4.71 -0.55 0.76
N GLN A 85 3.94 -1.34 0.02
CA GLN A 85 4.34 -1.91 -1.28
C GLN A 85 4.01 -0.93 -2.40
N VAL A 86 4.94 -0.75 -3.34
CA VAL A 86 4.79 0.16 -4.48
C VAL A 86 4.69 -0.67 -5.75
N PRO A 87 3.54 -0.69 -6.45
CA PRO A 87 3.38 -1.48 -7.66
C PRO A 87 4.24 -0.93 -8.79
N ASN A 88 4.57 -1.77 -9.76
CA ASN A 88 5.15 -1.31 -11.02
C ASN A 88 4.04 -0.69 -11.89
N SER A 89 3.92 0.64 -11.86
CA SER A 89 2.85 1.37 -12.53
C SER A 89 3.40 2.39 -13.52
N GLN A 90 2.70 2.54 -14.65
CA GLN A 90 2.94 3.62 -15.61
C GLN A 90 2.09 4.87 -15.34
N THR A 91 1.07 4.76 -14.47
CA THR A 91 0.26 5.88 -14.01
C THR A 91 0.62 6.26 -12.58
N PRO A 92 0.49 7.53 -12.19
CA PRO A 92 0.73 7.95 -10.82
C PRO A 92 -0.22 7.23 -9.85
N VAL A 93 0.31 6.79 -8.72
CA VAL A 93 -0.44 6.09 -7.67
C VAL A 93 -0.56 6.99 -6.46
N LYS A 94 -1.74 7.08 -5.85
CA LYS A 94 -1.91 7.82 -4.61
C LYS A 94 -1.30 7.02 -3.46
N PHE A 95 -0.56 7.69 -2.58
CA PHE A 95 0.03 7.05 -1.41
C PHE A 95 -1.01 6.39 -0.49
N ALA A 96 -2.22 6.98 -0.41
CA ALA A 96 -3.36 6.42 0.33
C ALA A 96 -3.85 5.07 -0.22
N ASP A 97 -3.63 4.79 -1.50
CA ASP A 97 -4.10 3.57 -2.17
C ASP A 97 -3.05 2.44 -2.13
N LEU A 98 -1.86 2.70 -1.59
CA LEU A 98 -0.81 1.69 -1.47
C LEU A 98 -1.12 0.69 -0.35
N VAL A 99 -0.71 -0.56 -0.53
CA VAL A 99 -0.92 -1.65 0.43
C VAL A 99 0.05 -1.53 1.59
N ASP A 100 -0.48 -1.49 2.82
CA ASP A 100 0.29 -1.62 4.05
C ASP A 100 0.87 -3.01 4.20
N VAL A 101 2.12 -3.08 4.62
CA VAL A 101 2.78 -4.34 4.96
C VAL A 101 3.53 -4.23 6.28
N ASP A 102 3.69 -5.37 6.95
CA ASP A 102 4.61 -5.46 8.08
C ASP A 102 6.05 -5.28 7.59
N SER A 103 6.82 -4.42 8.26
CA SER A 103 8.17 -4.04 7.83
C SER A 103 9.17 -5.20 7.83
N ALA A 104 8.93 -6.25 8.63
CA ALA A 104 9.83 -7.39 8.79
C ALA A 104 9.41 -8.57 7.91
N THR A 105 8.11 -8.86 7.79
CA THR A 105 7.60 -10.00 7.02
C THR A 105 7.19 -9.63 5.60
N LEU A 106 6.97 -8.34 5.32
CA LEU A 106 6.42 -7.81 4.06
C LEU A 106 5.03 -8.35 3.71
N THR A 107 4.34 -8.97 4.68
CA THR A 107 2.96 -9.44 4.50
C THR A 107 1.98 -8.30 4.69
N PRO A 108 0.88 -8.23 3.91
CA PRO A 108 -0.13 -7.20 4.08
C PRO A 108 -0.64 -7.10 5.52
N THR A 109 -0.63 -5.88 6.07
CA THR A 109 -1.21 -5.59 7.38
C THR A 109 -2.68 -5.28 7.15
N ILE A 110 -3.57 -6.22 7.47
CA ILE A 110 -5.01 -6.08 7.25
C ILE A 110 -5.53 -4.87 8.04
N ILE A 111 -5.95 -3.81 7.35
CA ILE A 111 -6.88 -2.81 7.88
C ILE A 111 -8.05 -2.70 6.88
N GLY A 112 -9.19 -3.29 7.25
CA GLY A 112 -10.36 -3.53 6.39
C GLY A 112 -10.53 -5.03 6.11
N SER A 113 -11.72 -5.58 6.36
CA SER A 113 -12.01 -7.02 6.42
C SER A 113 -11.32 -7.88 5.33
N PRO A 114 -10.86 -9.10 5.68
CA PRO A 114 -10.18 -10.02 4.76
C PRO A 114 -11.09 -10.65 3.70
N LEU A 115 -12.23 -10.03 3.37
CA LEU A 115 -13.02 -10.43 2.22
C LEU A 115 -12.38 -9.80 0.98
N THR A 116 -11.28 -10.45 0.58
CA THR A 116 -10.74 -10.48 -0.77
C THR A 116 -11.86 -10.34 -1.80
N GLU A 117 -11.64 -9.47 -2.77
CA GLU A 117 -12.40 -9.40 -4.01
C GLU A 117 -12.56 -10.83 -4.56
N LEU A 118 -13.75 -11.43 -4.39
CA LEU A 118 -14.11 -12.61 -5.14
C LEU A 118 -14.21 -12.16 -6.59
N THR A 119 -13.32 -12.68 -7.43
CA THR A 119 -13.40 -12.47 -8.87
C THR A 119 -14.48 -13.39 -9.46
N ASP A 120 -14.97 -13.09 -10.65
CA ASP A 120 -15.95 -13.96 -11.32
C ASP A 120 -15.40 -15.39 -11.54
N GLU A 121 -14.07 -15.56 -11.62
CA GLU A 121 -13.42 -16.88 -11.68
C GLU A 121 -13.54 -17.65 -10.37
N ASP A 122 -13.46 -16.97 -9.22
CA ASP A 122 -13.67 -17.59 -7.90
C ASP A 122 -15.13 -18.05 -7.74
N ILE A 123 -16.08 -17.28 -8.29
CA ILE A 123 -17.51 -17.62 -8.28
C ILE A 123 -17.82 -18.84 -9.15
N ASP A 124 -17.12 -19.01 -10.28
CA ASP A 124 -17.33 -20.15 -11.17
C ASP A 124 -16.88 -21.47 -10.53
N TRP A 125 -15.72 -21.49 -9.88
CA TRP A 125 -15.27 -22.66 -9.11
C TRP A 125 -16.25 -23.02 -7.98
N ILE A 126 -16.73 -22.03 -7.21
CA ILE A 126 -17.64 -22.28 -6.08
C ILE A 126 -18.99 -22.82 -6.57
N SER A 127 -19.47 -22.36 -7.72
CA SER A 127 -20.73 -22.81 -8.32
C SER A 127 -20.73 -24.31 -8.65
N GLN A 128 -19.58 -24.87 -9.05
CA GLN A 128 -19.46 -26.31 -9.35
C GLN A 128 -19.66 -27.20 -8.12
N PHE A 129 -19.27 -26.75 -6.92
CA PHE A 129 -19.48 -27.50 -5.67
C PHE A 129 -20.93 -27.49 -5.20
N VAL A 130 -21.66 -26.39 -5.43
CA VAL A 130 -23.09 -26.28 -5.11
C VAL A 130 -23.94 -27.17 -6.05
N VAL A 131 -23.57 -27.24 -7.32
CA VAL A 131 -24.24 -28.10 -8.32
C VAL A 131 -23.93 -29.59 -8.07
N ALA A 132 -22.71 -29.94 -7.65
CA ALA A 132 -22.38 -31.31 -7.27
C ALA A 132 -23.19 -31.79 -6.03
N GLY A 133 -23.40 -30.90 -5.05
CA GLY A 133 -24.15 -31.17 -3.82
C GLY A 133 -25.67 -31.34 -4.02
N THR A 134 -26.26 -30.74 -5.06
CA THR A 134 -27.69 -30.91 -5.37
C THR A 134 -27.96 -32.21 -6.16
N ASN A 135 -27.04 -32.65 -7.00
CA ASN A 135 -27.17 -33.87 -7.80
C ASN A 135 -27.07 -35.19 -6.99
N ILE A 136 -26.35 -35.17 -5.86
CA ILE A 136 -26.28 -36.33 -4.94
C ILE A 136 -27.61 -36.60 -4.22
N ASN A 137 -28.43 -35.57 -3.97
CA ASN A 137 -29.72 -35.73 -3.28
C ASN A 137 -30.87 -36.20 -4.22
N GLN A 138 -30.71 -36.09 -5.54
CA GLN A 138 -31.70 -36.59 -6.50
C GLN A 138 -31.54 -38.09 -6.82
N LYS A 139 -30.38 -38.69 -6.54
CA LYS A 139 -30.13 -40.12 -6.79
C LYS A 139 -30.81 -41.08 -5.80
N GLY A 140 -31.43 -40.55 -4.74
CA GLY A 140 -32.10 -41.32 -3.68
C GLY A 140 -33.63 -41.28 -3.70
N ALA A 141 -34.26 -40.51 -4.58
CA ALA A 141 -35.72 -40.47 -4.70
C ALA A 141 -36.20 -41.38 -5.84
N LYS A 142 -36.43 -42.66 -5.51
CA LYS A 142 -37.32 -43.56 -6.25
C LYS A 142 -38.41 -44.04 -5.32
#